data_AF-A0A5C9A697-F1
#
_entry.id   AF-A0A5C9A697-F1
#
_cell.length_a   1.000
_cell.length_b   1.000
_cell.length_c   1.000
_cell.angle_alpha   90.00
_cell.angle_beta   90.00
_cell.angle_gamma   90.00
#
_symmetry.space_group_name_H-M   'P 1'
#
loop_
_entity.id
_entity.type
_entity.pdbx_description
1 polymer ?
#
loop_
_entity_poly.entity_id
_entity_poly.type
_entity_poly.pdbx_seq_one_letter_code
_entity_poly.pdbx_strand_id
1 'polypeptide(L)' 'MSTDQTASRVRLLALDVDGVLTDGCIYYGNDGEELKPFNIKDGLGIKLLLQARGLKEQLESDFR' A
#
# COMPACT_ATOMS: atom_id res chain seq x y z
N MET A 1 -22.94 11.80 -7.91
CA MET A 1 -21.57 11.77 -8.48
C MET A 1 -21.19 10.32 -8.65
N SER A 2 -20.62 9.95 -9.81
CA SER A 2 -20.10 8.58 -9.99
C SER A 2 -18.78 8.41 -9.24
N THR A 3 -18.43 7.18 -8.89
CA THR A 3 -17.16 6.84 -8.23
C THR A 3 -15.96 7.28 -9.06
N ASP A 4 -16.01 7.16 -10.39
CA ASP A 4 -14.95 7.65 -11.30
C ASP A 4 -14.73 9.16 -11.19
N GLN A 5 -15.81 9.95 -11.11
CA GLN A 5 -15.72 11.39 -10.96
C GLN A 5 -15.04 11.76 -9.63
N THR A 6 -15.34 11.04 -8.55
CA THR A 6 -14.71 11.24 -7.24
C THR A 6 -13.23 10.81 -7.26
N ALA A 7 -12.94 9.62 -7.78
CA ALA A 7 -11.57 9.07 -7.85
C ALA A 7 -10.64 9.93 -8.71
N SER A 8 -11.15 10.54 -9.79
CA SER A 8 -10.38 11.41 -10.68
C SER A 8 -9.71 12.61 -9.99
N ARG A 9 -10.23 13.03 -8.82
CA ARG A 9 -9.77 14.18 -8.03
C ARG A 9 -8.80 13.81 -6.90
N VAL A 10 -8.56 12.52 -6.69
CA VAL A 10 -7.66 12.04 -5.63
C VAL A 10 -6.22 12.43 -5.97
N ARG A 11 -5.57 13.10 -5.02
CA ARG A 11 -4.17 13.56 -5.14
C ARG A 11 -3.22 12.86 -4.18
N LEU A 12 -3.77 12.09 -3.23
CA LEU A 12 -3.03 11.35 -2.22
C LEU A 12 -3.72 10.00 -2.02
N LEU A 13 -2.91 8.94 -2.02
CA LEU A 13 -3.31 7.61 -1.60
C LEU A 13 -2.50 7.28 -0.34
N ALA A 14 -3.16 7.21 0.80
CA ALA A 14 -2.58 6.74 2.06
C ALA A 14 -3.22 5.38 2.37
N LEU A 15 -2.38 4.36 2.56
CA LEU A 15 -2.80 2.99 2.81
C LEU A 15 -2.27 2.57 4.18
N ASP A 16 -3.13 1.91 4.95
CA ASP A 16 -2.68 1.17 6.13
C ASP A 16 -1.93 -0.10 5.69
N VAL A 17 -1.19 -0.71 6.60
CA VAL A 17 -0.46 -1.96 6.35
C VAL A 17 -1.33 -3.15 6.75
N ASP A 18 -1.62 -3.29 8.04
CA ASP A 18 -2.21 -4.51 8.58
C ASP A 18 -3.70 -4.58 8.29
N GLY A 19 -4.11 -5.57 7.49
CA GLY A 19 -5.50 -5.74 7.05
C GLY A 19 -5.90 -4.89 5.83
N VAL A 20 -4.96 -4.11 5.27
CA VAL A 20 -5.15 -3.40 3.99
C VAL A 20 -4.17 -3.91 2.93
N LEU A 21 -2.86 -3.75 3.16
CA LEU A 21 -1.81 -4.28 2.28
C LEU A 21 -1.42 -5.72 2.61
N THR A 22 -1.79 -6.18 3.81
CA THR A 22 -1.65 -7.56 4.28
C THR A 22 -3.03 -8.13 4.60
N ASP A 23 -3.11 -9.44 4.79
CA ASP A 23 -4.32 -10.11 5.30
C ASP A 23 -4.53 -9.93 6.82
N GLY A 24 -3.71 -9.08 7.47
CA GLY A 24 -3.73 -8.86 8.91
C GLY A 24 -2.99 -9.93 9.72
N CYS A 25 -2.40 -10.93 9.07
CA CYS A 25 -1.57 -11.93 9.74
C CYS A 25 -0.14 -11.41 9.94
N ILE A 26 0.41 -11.71 11.11
CA ILE A 26 1.82 -11.52 11.44
C ILE A 26 2.42 -12.90 11.69
N TYR A 27 3.47 -13.24 10.95
CA TYR A 27 4.18 -14.52 11.09
C TYR A 27 5.45 -14.30 11.89
N TYR A 28 5.64 -15.11 12.93
CA TYR A 28 6.84 -15.08 13.76
C TYR A 28 7.77 -16.25 13.42
N GLY A 29 9.04 -15.93 13.19
CA GLY A 29 10.12 -16.89 13.05
C GLY A 29 10.64 -17.39 14.40
N ASN A 30 11.48 -18.43 14.36
CA ASN A 30 12.02 -19.04 15.57
C ASN A 30 13.02 -18.12 16.29
N ASP A 31 13.63 -17.17 15.59
CA ASP A 31 14.64 -16.25 16.13
C ASP A 31 14.05 -14.85 16.38
N GLY A 32 12.72 -14.74 16.44
CA GLY A 32 12.02 -13.49 16.70
C GLY A 32 11.83 -12.61 15.46
N GLU A 33 12.04 -13.15 14.25
CA GLU A 33 11.72 -12.43 13.03
C GLU A 33 10.23 -12.19 12.88
N GLU A 34 9.86 -11.00 12.42
CA GLU A 34 8.48 -10.66 12.07
C GLU A 34 8.35 -10.58 10.55
N LEU A 35 7.43 -11.37 10.00
CA LEU A 35 7.15 -11.42 8.56
C LEU A 35 5.71 -11.02 8.31
N LYS A 36 5.53 -10.06 7.39
CA LYS A 36 4.23 -9.59 6.90
C LYS A 36 4.12 -9.86 5.40
N PRO A 37 3.21 -10.76 4.95
CA PRO A 37 3.07 -11.05 3.53
C PRO A 37 2.29 -9.94 2.81
N PHE A 38 2.79 -9.54 1.66
CA PHE A 38 2.17 -8.55 0.76
C PHE A 38 1.75 -9.21 -0.56
N ASN A 39 0.77 -8.61 -1.24
CA ASN A 39 0.34 -9.08 -2.55
C ASN A 39 1.13 -8.42 -3.69
N ILE A 40 1.68 -9.23 -4.59
CA ILE A 40 2.43 -8.76 -5.77
C ILE A 40 1.59 -7.86 -6.70
N LYS A 41 0.27 -8.11 -6.78
CA LYS A 41 -0.65 -7.33 -7.62
C LYS A 41 -0.84 -5.92 -7.09
N ASP A 42 -0.81 -5.74 -5.77
CA ASP A 42 -0.96 -4.43 -5.14
C ASP A 42 0.26 -3.56 -5.44
N GLY A 43 1.47 -4.14 -5.34
CA GLY A 43 2.71 -3.46 -5.75
C GLY A 43 2.69 -3.02 -7.22
N LEU A 44 2.19 -3.87 -8.13
CA LEU A 44 2.00 -3.51 -9.53
C LEU A 44 0.96 -2.38 -9.69
N GLY A 45 -0.17 -2.47 -9.01
CA GLY A 45 -1.24 -1.48 -9.06
C GLY A 45 -0.77 -0.10 -8.62
N ILE A 46 -0.03 -0.03 -7.51
CA ILE A 46 0.57 1.21 -7.00
C ILE A 46 1.55 1.78 -8.02
N LYS A 47 2.43 0.94 -8.60
CA LYS A 47 3.40 1.39 -9.62
C LYS A 47 2.71 1.98 -10.85
N LEU A 48 1.67 1.32 -11.34
CA LEU A 48 0.89 1.82 -12.49
C LEU A 48 0.18 3.14 -12.16
N LEU A 49 -0.36 3.29 -10.95
CA LEU A 49 -0.98 4.52 -10.49
C LEU A 49 0.03 5.68 -10.45
N LEU A 50 1.22 5.45 -9.88
CA LEU A 50 2.29 6.44 -9.80
C LEU A 50 2.73 6.89 -11.21
N GLN A 51 2.92 5.94 -12.13
CA GLN A 51 3.26 6.23 -13.53
C GLN A 51 2.18 7.03 -14.25
N ALA A 52 0.91 6.64 -14.10
CA ALA A 52 -0.21 7.31 -14.75
C ALA A 52 -0.43 8.75 -14.22
N ARG A 53 0.00 9.04 -12.99
CA ARG A 53 -0.20 10.35 -12.33
C ARG A 53 1.08 11.18 -12.23
N GLY A 54 2.22 10.67 -12.69
CA GLY A 54 3.51 11.34 -12.54
C GLY A 54 3.92 11.55 -11.08
N LEU A 55 3.43 10.68 -10.18
CA LEU A 55 3.69 10.74 -8.75
C LEU A 55 4.93 9.93 -8.41
N LYS A 56 5.61 10.32 -7.33
CA LYS A 56 6.71 9.53 -6.74
C LYS A 56 6.20 8.89 -5.46
N GLU A 57 6.64 7.68 -5.20
CA GLU A 57 6.50 7.07 -3.88
C GLU A 57 7.37 7.83 -2.88
N GLN A 58 6.81 8.12 -1.72
CA GLN A 58 7.54 8.65 -0.58
C GLN A 58 7.28 7.68 0.57
N LEU A 59 8.33 6.95 0.96
CA LEU A 59 8.29 6.05 2.11
C LEU A 59 8.69 6.87 3.34
N GLU A 60 7.74 7.11 4.23
CA GLU A 60 8.04 7.62 5.58
C GLU A 60 8.25 6.38 6.47
N SER A 61 9.46 6.16 6.97
CA SER A 61 9.77 5.00 7.84
C SER A 61 9.43 5.21 9.30
N ASP A 62 8.62 6.22 9.62
CA ASP A 62 8.30 6.58 10.99
C ASP A 62 6.97 5.97 11.43
N PHE A 63 7.02 4.68 11.72
CA PHE A 63 6.14 4.05 12.71
C PHE A 63 7.04 3.29 13.69
N ARG A 64 7.49 3.99 14.74
CA ARG A 64 7.97 3.38 15.98
C ARG A 64 6.78 2.99 16.85
#